data_AF-A0A6V8DZB3-F1
#
_entry.id   AF-A0A6V8DZB3-F1
#
_cell.length_a   1.000
_cell.length_b   1.000
_cell.length_c   1.000
_cell.angle_alpha   90.00
_cell.angle_beta   90.00
_cell.angle_gamma   90.00
#
_symmetry.space_group_name_H-M   'P 1'
#
loop_
_entity.id
_entity.type
_entity.pdbx_description
1 polymer ?
#
loop_
_entity_poly.entity_id
_entity_poly.type
_entity_poly.pdbx_seq_one_letter_code
_entity_poly.pdbx_strand_id
1 'polypeptide(L)'
;VAGIAKVCREGYGDFTSWDSSSKYFDEKSTPDNPRWFMVDIEPICELDSIVPLNAVREEESLSDMLLIRKGQRLSIQPVQESEFKRVCEMGGTDFAQL
;
A
#
# COMPACT_ATOMS: atom_id res chain seq x y z
N VAL A 1 6.18 -1.09 7.96
CA VAL A 1 5.26 0.04 7.74
C VAL A 1 5.90 1.26 8.36
N ALA A 2 5.95 2.37 7.63
CA ALA A 2 6.67 3.58 8.05
C ALA A 2 5.77 4.81 8.23
N GLY A 3 4.56 4.77 7.67
CA GLY A 3 3.63 5.90 7.72
C GLY A 3 2.30 5.52 7.08
N ILE A 4 1.39 6.48 7.10
CA ILE A 4 0.00 6.36 6.65
C ILE A 4 -0.24 7.46 5.62
N ALA A 5 -0.96 7.09 4.55
CA ALA A 5 -1.37 8.00 3.50
C ALA A 5 -2.85 7.71 3.16
N LYS A 6 -3.54 8.71 2.63
CA LYS A 6 -4.91 8.55 2.11
C LYS A 6 -4.92 8.72 0.59
N VAL A 7 -5.85 8.03 -0.05
CA VAL A 7 -6.14 8.23 -1.47
C VAL A 7 -6.86 9.57 -1.63
N CYS A 8 -6.26 10.51 -2.34
CA CYS A 8 -6.87 11.81 -2.64
C CYS A 8 -7.42 11.89 -4.08
N ARG A 9 -7.06 10.93 -4.94
CA ARG A 9 -7.66 10.73 -6.26
C ARG A 9 -7.83 9.25 -6.57
N GLU A 10 -9.05 8.87 -6.94
CA GLU A 10 -9.39 7.50 -7.35
C GLU A 10 -8.68 7.09 -8.66
N GLY A 11 -8.80 5.80 -9.01
CA GLY A 11 -8.05 5.17 -10.09
C GLY A 11 -8.21 5.87 -11.45
N TYR A 12 -7.08 6.18 -12.08
CA TYR A 12 -7.00 6.71 -13.44
C TYR A 12 -5.85 6.05 -14.20
N GLY A 13 -5.85 6.15 -15.54
CA GLY A 13 -4.83 5.53 -16.38
C GLY A 13 -3.42 6.00 -16.02
N ASP A 14 -2.50 5.05 -15.83
CA ASP A 14 -1.10 5.34 -15.55
C ASP A 14 -0.37 5.77 -16.83
N PHE A 15 -0.19 7.09 -16.97
CA PHE A 15 0.46 7.67 -18.13
C PHE A 15 1.95 7.29 -18.26
N THR A 16 2.59 6.82 -17.19
CA THR A 16 3.98 6.35 -17.25
C THR A 16 4.11 5.04 -18.01
N SER A 17 3.01 4.29 -18.18
CA SER A 17 2.97 3.09 -19.02
C SER A 17 2.97 3.39 -20.51
N TRP A 18 2.68 4.64 -20.91
CA TRP A 18 2.65 5.07 -22.32
C TRP A 18 3.95 5.74 -22.78
N ASP A 19 4.82 6.11 -21.84
CA ASP A 19 6.11 6.74 -22.11
C ASP A 19 7.18 5.68 -22.41
N SER A 20 7.67 5.64 -23.66
CA SER A 20 8.69 4.68 -24.09
C SER A 20 10.03 4.81 -23.36
N SER A 21 10.28 5.92 -22.66
CA SER A 21 11.48 6.11 -21.83
C SER A 21 11.30 5.63 -20.38
N SER A 22 10.05 5.36 -19.96
CA SER A 22 9.73 4.88 -18.63
C SER A 22 10.19 3.44 -18.42
N LYS A 23 10.66 3.14 -17.20
CA LYS A 23 10.93 1.76 -16.77
C LYS A 23 9.67 0.87 -16.78
N TYR A 24 8.49 1.49 -16.71
CA TYR A 24 7.19 0.82 -16.64
C TYR A 24 6.41 0.88 -17.97
N PHE A 25 7.09 1.22 -19.08
CA PHE A 25 6.49 1.25 -20.40
C PHE A 25 5.83 -0.08 -20.78
N ASP A 26 4.62 -0.01 -21.33
CA ASP A 26 3.89 -1.13 -21.92
C ASP A 26 3.31 -0.69 -23.27
N GLU A 27 3.90 -1.18 -24.35
CA GLU A 27 3.51 -0.87 -25.74
C GLU A 27 2.01 -1.14 -26.03
N LYS A 28 1.37 -2.00 -25.26
CA LYS A 28 -0.05 -2.35 -25.43
C LYS A 28 -1.00 -1.52 -24.56
N SER A 29 -0.49 -0.64 -23.71
CA SER A 29 -1.29 0.31 -22.92
C SER A 29 -1.40 1.62 -23.72
N THR A 30 -2.62 2.12 -23.91
CA THR A 30 -2.85 3.41 -24.61
C THR A 30 -3.76 4.33 -23.80
N PRO A 31 -3.80 5.64 -24.10
CA PRO A 31 -4.73 6.56 -23.43
C PRO A 31 -6.20 6.15 -23.54
N ASP A 32 -6.63 5.64 -24.69
CA ASP A 32 -8.02 5.20 -24.94
C ASP A 32 -8.31 3.79 -24.39
N ASN A 33 -7.27 3.00 -24.11
CA ASN A 33 -7.37 1.63 -23.58
C ASN A 33 -6.25 1.36 -22.54
N PRO A 34 -6.31 2.00 -21.36
CA PRO A 34 -5.29 1.84 -20.32
C PRO A 34 -5.31 0.42 -19.75
N ARG A 35 -4.13 -0.20 -19.65
CA ARG A 35 -3.95 -1.50 -18.97
C ARG A 35 -3.50 -1.34 -17.51
N TRP A 36 -2.92 -0.19 -17.20
CA TRP A 36 -2.35 0.14 -15.90
C TRP A 36 -3.09 1.35 -15.32
N PHE A 37 -3.34 1.30 -14.02
CA PHE A 37 -4.03 2.34 -13.28
C PHE A 37 -3.23 2.72 -12.06
N MET A 38 -3.30 4.00 -11.70
CA MET A 38 -2.70 4.55 -10.49
C MET A 38 -3.69 5.43 -9.75
N VAL A 39 -3.35 5.75 -8.52
CA VAL A 39 -4.09 6.67 -7.64
C VAL A 39 -3.13 7.76 -7.18
N ASP A 40 -3.67 8.91 -6.79
CA ASP A 40 -2.88 9.89 -6.06
C ASP A 40 -3.09 9.68 -4.56
N ILE A 41 -1.99 9.71 -3.81
CA ILE A 41 -2.00 9.62 -2.35
C ILE A 41 -1.42 10.89 -1.75
N GLU A 42 -1.91 11.26 -0.58
CA GLU A 42 -1.36 12.32 0.24
C GLU A 42 -0.96 11.76 1.62
N PRO A 43 0.18 12.20 2.18
CA PRO A 43 0.62 11.74 3.49
C PRO A 43 -0.36 12.20 4.58
N ILE A 44 -0.68 11.31 5.52
CA ILE A 44 -1.39 11.64 6.76
C ILE A 44 -0.37 11.87 7.86
N CYS A 45 0.44 10.87 8.16
CA CYS A 45 1.48 10.93 9.19
C CYS A 45 2.56 9.88 8.95
N GLU A 46 3.72 10.09 9.57
CA GLU A 46 4.68 9.01 9.83
C GLU A 46 4.25 8.22 11.08
N LEU A 47 4.75 6.99 11.22
CA LEU A 47 4.64 6.26 12.49
C LEU A 47 5.79 6.67 13.42
N ASP A 48 5.54 6.75 14.72
CA ASP A 48 6.56 7.05 15.75
C ASP A 48 7.72 6.05 15.70
N SER A 49 7.44 4.81 15.28
CA SER A 49 8.43 3.78 15.03
C SER A 49 8.08 2.95 13.80
N ILE A 50 9.09 2.64 12.99
CA ILE A 50 8.92 1.73 11.85
C ILE A 50 8.52 0.36 12.38
N VAL A 51 7.43 -0.19 11.85
CA VAL A 51 7.02 -1.58 12.10
C VAL A 51 7.72 -2.49 11.08
N PRO A 52 8.75 -3.26 11.45
CA PRO A 52 9.48 -4.08 10.49
C PRO A 52 8.69 -5.33 10.11
N LEU A 53 8.96 -5.90 8.93
CA LEU A 53 8.20 -7.05 8.42
C LEU A 53 8.30 -8.28 9.32
N ASN A 54 9.43 -8.49 10.01
CA ASN A 54 9.58 -9.60 10.96
C ASN A 54 8.66 -9.42 12.19
N ALA A 55 8.52 -8.21 12.72
CA ALA A 55 7.59 -7.94 13.82
C ALA A 55 6.15 -8.25 13.43
N VAL A 56 5.73 -7.92 12.19
CA VAL A 56 4.40 -8.30 11.67
C VAL A 56 4.23 -9.82 11.58
N ARG A 57 5.29 -10.57 11.25
CA ARG A 57 5.25 -12.04 11.18
C ARG A 57 5.16 -12.71 12.54
N GLU A 58 5.73 -12.08 13.56
CA GLU A 58 5.77 -12.58 14.93
C GLU A 58 4.52 -12.19 15.74
N GLU A 59 3.74 -11.23 15.25
CA GLU A 59 2.51 -10.77 15.87
C GLU A 59 1.34 -11.73 15.60
N GLU A 60 0.91 -12.46 16.64
CA GLU A 60 -0.13 -13.50 16.55
C GLU A 60 -1.46 -12.96 16.01
N SER A 61 -1.84 -11.74 16.40
CA SER A 61 -3.07 -11.08 15.94
C SER A 61 -3.06 -10.72 14.45
N LEU A 62 -1.89 -10.77 13.79
CA LEU A 62 -1.70 -10.52 12.37
C LEU A 62 -1.40 -11.79 11.57
N SER A 63 -1.53 -12.98 12.19
CA SER A 63 -1.21 -14.28 11.57
C SER A 63 -1.94 -14.54 10.24
N ASP A 64 -3.14 -14.00 10.07
CA ASP A 64 -3.94 -14.13 8.86
C ASP A 64 -3.71 -13.02 7.81
N MET A 65 -2.90 -12.00 8.13
CA MET A 65 -2.68 -10.83 7.28
C MET A 65 -2.08 -11.24 5.94
N LEU A 66 -2.68 -10.77 4.85
CA LEU A 66 -2.27 -11.10 3.48
C LEU A 66 -0.78 -10.86 3.24
N LEU A 67 -0.22 -9.81 3.86
CA LEU A 67 1.18 -9.39 3.74
C LEU A 67 2.17 -10.49 4.08
N ILE A 68 1.88 -11.32 5.07
CA ILE A 68 2.82 -12.33 5.59
C ILE A 68 2.56 -13.74 5.07
N ARG A 69 1.46 -13.96 4.34
CA ARG A 69 1.12 -15.27 3.79
C ARG A 69 2.22 -15.80 2.88
N LYS A 70 2.50 -17.10 2.98
CA LYS A 70 3.54 -17.77 2.17
C LYS A 70 3.22 -17.62 0.69
N GLY A 71 4.20 -17.13 -0.08
CA GLY A 71 4.06 -16.93 -1.53
C GLY A 71 3.34 -15.64 -1.93
N GLN A 72 2.93 -14.79 -0.99
CA GLN A 72 2.35 -13.47 -1.31
C GLN A 72 3.33 -12.63 -2.16
N ARG A 73 2.81 -12.00 -3.22
CA ARG A 73 3.55 -11.12 -4.15
C ARG A 73 2.77 -9.86 -4.57
N LEU A 74 1.57 -9.64 -4.03
CA LEU A 74 0.78 -8.44 -4.30
C LEU A 74 1.45 -7.21 -3.68
N SER A 75 1.65 -6.16 -4.47
CA SER A 75 2.15 -4.86 -3.99
C SER A 75 1.05 -3.98 -3.39
N ILE A 76 -0.20 -4.20 -3.78
CA ILE A 76 -1.39 -3.52 -3.27
C ILE A 76 -2.30 -4.61 -2.69
N GLN A 77 -2.67 -4.46 -1.42
CA GLN A 77 -3.41 -5.47 -0.68
C GLN A 77 -4.51 -4.79 0.13
N PRO A 78 -5.72 -5.37 0.21
CA PRO A 78 -6.68 -4.96 1.23
C PRO A 78 -6.14 -5.33 2.61
N VAL A 79 -6.45 -4.51 3.60
CA VAL A 79 -6.09 -4.71 5.01
C VAL A 79 -7.38 -4.64 5.82
N GLN A 80 -7.58 -5.60 6.72
CA GLN A 80 -8.74 -5.57 7.62
C GLN A 80 -8.58 -4.43 8.63
N GLU A 81 -9.70 -3.87 9.10
CA GLU A 81 -9.65 -2.77 10.07
C GLU A 81 -8.89 -3.16 11.35
N SER A 82 -9.05 -4.39 11.84
CA SER A 82 -8.32 -4.91 13.01
C SER A 82 -6.81 -5.00 12.77
N GLU A 83 -6.40 -5.42 11.58
CA GLU A 83 -4.98 -5.49 11.19
C GLU A 83 -4.38 -4.08 11.09
N PHE A 84 -5.11 -3.15 10.49
CA PHE A 84 -4.69 -1.76 10.36
C PHE A 84 -4.47 -1.11 11.73
N LYS A 85 -5.46 -1.23 12.63
CA LYS A 85 -5.37 -0.72 14.01
C LYS A 85 -4.16 -1.30 14.74
N ARG A 86 -3.97 -2.63 14.65
CA ARG A 86 -2.83 -3.28 15.31
C ARG A 86 -1.48 -2.78 14.79
N VAL A 87 -1.35 -2.60 13.49
CA VAL A 87 -0.12 -2.05 12.89
C VAL A 87 0.12 -0.60 13.33
N CYS A 88 -0.93 0.21 13.47
CA CYS A 88 -0.80 1.58 14.00
C CYS A 88 -0.30 1.56 15.45
N GLU A 89 -0.89 0.72 16.31
CA GLU A 89 -0.44 0.55 17.71
C GLU A 89 1.02 0.10 17.80
N MET A 90 1.42 -0.90 17.00
CA MET A 90 2.82 -1.35 16.91
C MET A 90 3.78 -0.22 16.49
N GLY A 91 3.28 0.71 15.68
CA GLY A 91 4.02 1.88 15.22
C GLY A 91 3.96 3.09 16.15
N GLY A 92 3.26 3.00 17.29
CA GLY A 92 3.08 4.09 18.25
C GLY A 92 2.04 5.14 17.85
N THR A 93 1.22 4.89 16.82
CA THR A 93 0.22 5.85 16.33
C THR A 93 -1.18 5.42 16.74
N ASP A 94 -1.96 6.36 17.29
CA ASP A 94 -3.36 6.13 17.64
C ASP A 94 -4.25 6.27 16.40
N PHE A 95 -4.91 5.18 16.00
CA PHE A 95 -5.86 5.16 14.90
C PHE A 95 -7.00 6.19 15.07
N ALA A 96 -7.44 6.44 16.31
CA ALA A 96 -8.54 7.35 16.58
C ALA A 96 -8.19 8.83 16.31
N GLN A 97 -6.92 9.13 16.05
CA GLN A 97 -6.39 10.47 15.80
C GLN A 97 -6.08 10.72 14.31
N LEU A 98 -6.30 9.73 13.44
CA LEU A 98 -6.13 9.78 11.99
C LEU A 98 -7.43 10.16 11.26
#